data_AF-A0A974A8P7-F1
#
_entry.id   AF-A0A974A8P7-F1
#
_cell.length_a   1.000
_cell.length_b   1.000
_cell.length_c   1.000
_cell.angle_alpha   90.00
_cell.angle_beta   90.00
_cell.angle_gamma   90.00
#
_symmetry.space_group_name_H-M   'P 1'
#
loop_
_entity.id
_entity.type
_entity.pdbx_description
1 polymer ?
#
loop_
_entity_poly.entity_id
_entity_poly.type
_entity_poly.pdbx_seq_one_letter_code
_entity_poly.pdbx_strand_id
1 'polypeptide(L)'
;DLRGANLREADLNVANLREADLREADLSGADLREADLRGADTSSANFWASLLVCADLSVTENLTLSQITSAYGDASTQLPERLSGKRPEHWPKEKLDVLEAEDKWKKWLADIQDKYS
;
A
#
# COMPACT_ATOMS: atom_id res chain seq x y z
N ASP A 1 -9.85 -15.78 -2.60
CA ASP A 1 -9.12 -15.80 -3.87
C ASP A 1 -9.46 -14.50 -4.59
N LEU A 2 -8.46 -13.65 -4.78
CA LEU A 2 -8.52 -12.35 -5.47
C LEU A 2 -7.44 -12.27 -6.55
N ARG A 3 -6.94 -13.42 -7.01
CA ARG A 3 -5.88 -13.47 -8.01
C ARG A 3 -6.32 -12.79 -9.30
N GLY A 4 -5.52 -11.84 -9.78
CA GLY A 4 -5.82 -11.07 -10.99
C GLY A 4 -7.04 -10.15 -10.86
N ALA A 5 -7.57 -9.94 -9.64
CA ALA A 5 -8.72 -9.07 -9.44
C ALA A 5 -8.39 -7.62 -9.81
N ASN A 6 -9.34 -6.94 -10.44
CA ASN A 6 -9.30 -5.50 -10.63
C ASN A 6 -9.92 -4.81 -9.41
N LEU A 7 -9.07 -4.23 -8.56
CA LEU A 7 -9.42 -3.52 -7.33
C LEU A 7 -8.91 -2.07 -7.39
N ARG A 8 -8.79 -1.52 -8.61
CA ARG A 8 -8.34 -0.14 -8.82
C ARG A 8 -9.27 0.82 -8.10
N GLU A 9 -8.70 1.76 -7.36
CA GLU A 9 -9.43 2.81 -6.63
C GLU A 9 -10.49 2.25 -5.66
N ALA A 10 -10.40 0.96 -5.30
CA ALA A 10 -11.34 0.34 -4.38
C ALA A 10 -11.16 0.89 -2.97
N ASP A 11 -12.27 1.07 -2.26
CA ASP A 11 -12.27 1.28 -0.83
C ASP A 11 -12.11 -0.08 -0.13
N LEU A 12 -10.91 -0.32 0.39
CA LEU A 12 -10.53 -1.48 1.18
C LEU A 12 -10.06 -1.03 2.58
N ASN A 13 -10.53 0.13 3.05
CA ASN A 13 -10.29 0.61 4.39
C ASN A 13 -10.72 -0.47 5.40
N VAL A 14 -9.88 -0.74 6.41
CA VAL A 14 -10.07 -1.77 7.44
C VAL A 14 -10.36 -3.19 6.92
N ALA A 15 -10.10 -3.47 5.64
CA ALA A 15 -10.40 -4.77 5.06
C ALA A 15 -9.53 -5.87 5.69
N ASN A 16 -10.15 -7.02 5.95
CA ASN A 16 -9.44 -8.23 6.32
C ASN A 16 -9.06 -9.01 5.04
N LEU A 17 -7.80 -8.87 4.64
CA LEU A 17 -7.20 -9.55 3.48
C LEU A 17 -6.16 -10.60 3.93
N ARG A 18 -6.26 -11.08 5.17
CA ARG A 18 -5.36 -12.10 5.70
C ARG A 18 -5.39 -13.35 4.82
N GLU A 19 -4.21 -13.88 4.53
CA GLU A 19 -4.05 -15.11 3.73
C GLU A 19 -4.73 -15.05 2.34
N ALA A 20 -5.07 -13.84 1.86
CA ALA A 20 -5.66 -13.67 0.55
C ALA A 20 -4.63 -13.94 -0.54
N ASP A 21 -5.05 -14.66 -1.58
CA ASP A 21 -4.33 -14.72 -2.84
C ASP A 21 -4.60 -13.43 -3.62
N LEU A 22 -3.64 -12.49 -3.57
CA LEU A 22 -3.66 -11.20 -4.30
C LEU A 22 -2.70 -11.22 -5.48
N ARG A 23 -2.24 -12.39 -5.92
CA ARG A 23 -1.27 -12.48 -7.01
C ARG A 23 -1.83 -11.81 -8.26
N GLU A 24 -1.01 -11.01 -8.92
CA GLU A 24 -1.39 -10.30 -10.16
C GLU A 24 -2.59 -9.33 -9.99
N ALA A 25 -3.08 -9.07 -8.77
CA ALA A 25 -4.20 -8.15 -8.54
C ALA A 25 -3.79 -6.70 -8.80
N ASP A 26 -4.70 -5.91 -9.36
CA ASP A 26 -4.50 -4.48 -9.56
C ASP A 26 -5.16 -3.69 -8.42
N LEU A 27 -4.35 -3.24 -7.45
CA LEU A 27 -4.74 -2.40 -6.31
C LEU A 27 -4.39 -0.93 -6.54
N SER A 28 -4.21 -0.52 -7.80
CA SER A 28 -3.73 0.83 -8.07
C SER A 28 -4.73 1.89 -7.59
N GLY A 29 -4.28 2.84 -6.78
CA GLY A 29 -5.12 3.87 -6.19
C GLY A 29 -6.08 3.37 -5.09
N ALA A 30 -6.02 2.10 -4.70
CA ALA A 30 -6.89 1.57 -3.66
C ALA A 30 -6.58 2.21 -2.29
N ASP A 31 -7.63 2.44 -1.51
CA ASP A 31 -7.51 2.82 -0.10
C ASP A 31 -7.40 1.54 0.75
N LEU A 32 -6.21 1.27 1.26
CA LEU A 32 -5.89 0.12 2.12
C LEU A 32 -5.58 0.57 3.55
N ARG A 33 -6.03 1.77 3.95
CA ARG A 33 -5.81 2.26 5.31
C ARG A 33 -6.31 1.23 6.33
N GLU A 34 -5.48 0.92 7.32
CA GLU A 34 -5.80 -0.02 8.39
C GLU A 34 -6.12 -1.47 7.92
N ALA A 35 -5.89 -1.82 6.66
CA ALA A 35 -6.14 -3.16 6.15
C ALA A 35 -5.15 -4.17 6.76
N ASP A 36 -5.63 -5.39 7.02
CA ASP A 36 -4.81 -6.51 7.48
C ASP A 36 -4.46 -7.42 6.30
N LEU A 37 -3.21 -7.37 5.84
CA LEU A 37 -2.69 -8.18 4.73
C LEU A 37 -1.77 -9.31 5.21
N ARG A 38 -1.76 -9.63 6.51
CA ARG A 38 -0.85 -10.65 7.05
C ARG A 38 -1.07 -12.00 6.38
N GLY A 39 0.00 -12.58 5.84
CA GLY A 39 -0.02 -13.86 5.12
C GLY A 39 -0.57 -13.79 3.70
N ALA A 40 -0.98 -12.61 3.20
CA ALA A 40 -1.42 -12.48 1.81
C ALA A 40 -0.24 -12.69 0.85
N ASP A 41 -0.50 -13.39 -0.27
CA ASP A 41 0.46 -13.49 -1.37
C ASP A 41 0.26 -12.32 -2.32
N THR A 42 1.23 -11.41 -2.31
CA THR A 42 1.20 -10.17 -3.10
C THR A 42 2.08 -10.25 -4.34
N SER A 43 2.46 -11.46 -4.79
CA SER A 43 3.32 -11.63 -5.97
C SER A 43 2.74 -10.90 -7.18
N SER A 44 3.50 -9.98 -7.76
CA SER A 44 3.10 -9.19 -8.93
C SER A 44 1.83 -8.33 -8.75
N ALA A 45 1.35 -8.13 -7.51
CA ALA A 45 0.26 -7.22 -7.24
C ALA A 45 0.68 -5.76 -7.47
N ASN A 46 -0.18 -4.94 -8.06
CA ASN A 46 0.11 -3.55 -8.35
C ASN A 46 -0.42 -2.63 -7.25
N PHE A 47 0.47 -2.00 -6.47
CA PHE A 47 0.12 -1.06 -5.41
C PHE A 47 0.32 0.42 -5.83
N TRP A 48 0.45 0.70 -7.12
CA TRP A 48 0.69 2.05 -7.61
C TRP A 48 -0.36 3.04 -7.09
N ALA A 49 0.07 4.16 -6.52
CA ALA A 49 -0.75 5.17 -5.88
C ALA A 49 -1.68 4.69 -4.75
N SER A 50 -1.55 3.45 -4.25
CA SER A 50 -2.36 2.97 -3.13
C SER A 50 -2.01 3.67 -1.81
N LEU A 51 -2.97 3.73 -0.89
CA LEU A 51 -2.81 4.32 0.44
C LEU A 51 -2.74 3.21 1.50
N LEU A 52 -1.57 3.05 2.14
CA LEU A 52 -1.20 1.97 3.06
C LEU A 52 -1.04 2.42 4.52
N VAL A 53 -1.48 3.63 4.88
CA VAL A 53 -1.32 4.14 6.25
C VAL A 53 -2.01 3.21 7.24
N CYS A 54 -1.34 2.88 8.35
CA CYS A 54 -1.77 1.87 9.33
C CYS A 54 -1.98 0.44 8.81
N ALA A 55 -1.72 0.14 7.53
CA ALA A 55 -1.87 -1.21 7.00
C ALA A 55 -0.83 -2.18 7.58
N ASP A 56 -1.23 -3.43 7.79
CA ASP A 56 -0.34 -4.48 8.27
C ASP A 56 0.12 -5.41 7.13
N LEU A 57 1.34 -5.17 6.63
CA LEU A 57 2.01 -6.01 5.64
C LEU A 57 3.16 -6.85 6.27
N SER A 58 3.27 -6.90 7.60
CA SER A 58 4.45 -7.42 8.34
C SER A 58 4.88 -8.84 7.96
N VAL A 59 3.93 -9.70 7.58
CA VAL A 59 4.20 -11.08 7.15
C VAL A 59 3.56 -11.40 5.79
N THR A 60 3.46 -10.39 4.93
CA THR A 60 3.06 -10.60 3.52
C THR A 60 4.11 -11.41 2.77
N GLU A 61 3.62 -12.33 1.93
CA GLU A 61 4.46 -13.10 1.04
C GLU A 61 4.76 -12.29 -0.22
N ASN A 62 5.98 -12.42 -0.72
CA ASN A 62 6.43 -11.91 -2.03
C ASN A 62 6.30 -10.39 -2.28
N LEU A 63 6.01 -9.58 -1.25
CA LEU A 63 5.98 -8.11 -1.38
C LEU A 63 7.38 -7.57 -1.75
N THR A 64 7.54 -6.75 -2.77
CA THR A 64 8.86 -6.20 -3.14
C THR A 64 8.99 -4.72 -2.80
N LEU A 65 10.22 -4.21 -2.75
CA LEU A 65 10.44 -2.76 -2.59
C LEU A 65 9.78 -1.98 -3.74
N SER A 66 9.88 -2.49 -4.98
CA SER A 66 9.29 -1.84 -6.14
C SER A 66 7.78 -1.64 -6.01
N GLN A 67 7.06 -2.59 -5.40
CA GLN A 67 5.62 -2.48 -5.19
C GLN A 67 5.26 -1.36 -4.23
N ILE A 68 6.04 -1.16 -3.15
CA ILE A 68 5.77 -0.12 -2.15
C ILE A 68 6.37 1.24 -2.49
N THR A 69 7.41 1.34 -3.34
CA THR A 69 7.97 2.62 -3.80
C THR A 69 6.95 3.45 -4.59
N SER A 70 5.97 2.78 -5.21
CA SER A 70 4.87 3.44 -5.90
C SER A 70 3.61 3.56 -5.03
N ALA A 71 3.65 3.22 -3.75
CA ALA A 71 2.55 3.37 -2.81
C ALA A 71 2.83 4.47 -1.80
N TYR A 72 1.81 4.86 -1.03
CA TYR A 72 1.93 5.86 0.02
C TYR A 72 1.62 5.25 1.38
N GLY A 73 2.55 5.38 2.31
CA GLY A 73 2.40 4.94 3.70
C GLY A 73 3.13 5.92 4.61
N ASP A 74 3.26 5.55 5.88
CA ASP A 74 3.92 6.38 6.89
C ASP A 74 4.64 5.49 7.93
N ALA A 75 5.04 6.05 9.07
CA ALA A 75 5.67 5.29 10.14
C ALA A 75 4.80 4.19 10.75
N SER A 76 3.47 4.26 10.59
CA SER A 76 2.53 3.29 11.13
C SER A 76 2.30 2.08 10.22
N THR A 77 2.55 2.22 8.92
CA THR A 77 2.51 1.08 7.98
C THR A 77 3.53 0.02 8.40
N GLN A 78 3.07 -1.21 8.65
CA GLN A 78 3.94 -2.30 9.05
C GLN A 78 4.44 -3.03 7.80
N LEU A 79 5.76 -3.09 7.62
CA LEU A 79 6.40 -3.76 6.49
C LEU A 79 7.06 -5.07 6.93
N PRO A 80 7.27 -6.02 6.02
CA PRO A 80 8.11 -7.19 6.29
C PRO A 80 9.49 -6.80 6.80
N GLU A 81 10.06 -7.60 7.70
CA GLU A 81 11.37 -7.32 8.33
C GLU A 81 12.45 -6.98 7.29
N ARG A 82 12.49 -7.73 6.18
CA ARG A 82 13.41 -7.50 5.03
C ARG A 82 13.25 -6.15 4.31
N LEU A 83 12.15 -5.43 4.54
CA LEU A 83 11.85 -4.10 3.99
C LEU A 83 11.78 -3.01 5.08
N SER A 84 11.88 -3.35 6.37
CA SER A 84 11.68 -2.41 7.49
C SER A 84 12.55 -1.15 7.43
N GLY A 85 13.81 -1.27 6.98
CA GLY A 85 14.75 -0.17 6.76
C GLY A 85 14.75 0.41 5.34
N LYS A 86 13.81 -0.03 4.48
CA LYS A 86 13.73 0.35 3.06
C LYS A 86 12.44 1.11 2.76
N ARG A 87 11.94 1.88 3.73
CA ARG A 87 10.77 2.74 3.54
C ARG A 87 11.05 3.75 2.42
N PRO A 88 10.12 3.96 1.48
CA PRO A 88 10.29 4.97 0.43
C PRO A 88 10.52 6.37 1.02
N GLU A 89 11.35 7.19 0.35
CA GLU A 89 11.78 8.50 0.86
C GLU A 89 10.62 9.50 1.04
N HIS A 90 9.56 9.36 0.24
CA HIS A 90 8.37 10.22 0.31
C HIS A 90 7.41 9.83 1.43
N TRP A 91 7.64 8.71 2.12
CA TRP A 91 6.82 8.33 3.27
C TRP A 91 7.20 9.19 4.48
N PRO A 92 6.22 9.82 5.15
CA PRO A 92 6.48 10.55 6.37
C PRO A 92 7.11 9.67 7.45
N LYS A 93 8.00 10.27 8.25
CA LYS A 93 8.70 9.57 9.34
C LYS A 93 7.89 9.52 10.62
N GLU A 94 6.87 10.36 10.69
CA GLU A 94 5.86 10.42 11.73
C GLU A 94 4.66 9.53 11.38
N LYS A 95 3.90 9.16 12.41
CA LYS A 95 2.58 8.57 12.24
C LYS A 95 1.60 9.69 11.93
N LEU A 96 0.86 9.55 10.85
CA LEU A 96 -0.20 10.47 10.44
C LEU A 96 -1.53 10.03 11.06
N ASP A 97 -2.42 10.99 11.26
CA ASP A 97 -3.84 10.67 11.38
C ASP A 97 -4.47 10.39 10.00
N VAL A 98 -5.71 9.89 10.02
CA VAL A 98 -6.42 9.45 8.81
C VAL A 98 -6.66 10.60 7.81
N LEU A 99 -6.93 11.81 8.30
CA LEU A 99 -7.23 12.97 7.46
C LEU A 99 -5.93 13.55 6.88
N GLU A 100 -4.90 13.68 7.71
CA GLU A 100 -3.57 14.12 7.29
C GLU A 100 -2.96 13.17 6.25
N ALA A 101 -3.13 11.85 6.43
CA ALA A 101 -2.68 10.84 5.49
C ALA A 101 -3.31 11.03 4.12
N GLU A 102 -4.63 11.24 4.06
CA GLU A 102 -5.36 11.43 2.81
C GLU A 102 -4.96 12.72 2.09
N ASP A 103 -4.83 13.82 2.82
CA ASP A 103 -4.42 15.11 2.26
C ASP A 103 -2.99 15.08 1.72
N LYS A 104 -2.05 14.48 2.46
CA LYS A 104 -0.66 14.34 2.02
C LYS A 104 -0.55 13.39 0.83
N TRP A 105 -1.30 12.29 0.84
CA TRP A 105 -1.36 11.35 -0.28
C TRP A 105 -1.90 12.02 -1.54
N LYS A 106 -3.00 12.79 -1.47
CA LYS A 106 -3.56 13.52 -2.61
C LYS A 106 -2.56 14.50 -3.22
N LYS A 107 -1.82 15.23 -2.38
CA LYS A 107 -0.76 16.15 -2.84
C LYS A 107 0.36 15.38 -3.55
N TRP A 108 0.86 14.32 -2.94
CA TRP A 108 1.87 13.46 -3.54
C TRP A 108 1.39 12.81 -4.85
N LEU A 109 0.14 12.39 -4.92
CA LEU A 109 -0.47 11.80 -6.11
C LEU A 109 -0.50 12.79 -7.27
N ALA A 110 -0.87 14.05 -7.01
CA ALA A 110 -0.81 15.11 -8.01
C ALA A 110 0.63 15.33 -8.52
N ASP A 111 1.60 15.39 -7.60
CA ASP A 111 3.01 15.60 -7.95
C ASP A 111 3.58 14.47 -8.83
N ILE A 112 3.22 13.21 -8.57
CA ILE A 112 3.67 12.09 -9.41
C ILE A 112 2.96 12.06 -10.75
N GLN A 113 1.66 12.39 -10.82
CA GLN A 113 0.91 12.40 -12.08
C GLN A 113 1.47 13.45 -13.03
N ASP A 114 1.77 14.65 -12.54
CA ASP A 114 2.40 15.72 -13.33
C ASP A 114 3.82 15.35 -13.80
N LYS A 115 4.55 14.51 -13.05
CA LYS A 115 5.89 14.07 -13.43
C LYS A 115 5.90 13.02 -14.55
N TYR A 116 4.80 12.28 -14.71
CA TYR A 116 4.66 11.20 -15.68
C TYR A 116 3.63 11.48 -16.78
N SER A 117 3.05 12.69 -16.81
CA SER A 117 2.26 13.26 -17.91
C SER A 117 3.13 13.89 -18.98
#